data_AF-A0A3D1QEG7-F1
#
_entry.id   AF-A0A3D1QEG7-F1
#
_cell.length_a   1.000
_cell.length_b   1.000
_cell.length_c   1.000
_cell.angle_alpha   90.00
_cell.angle_beta   90.00
_cell.angle_gamma   90.00
#
_symmetry.space_group_name_H-M   'P 1'
#
loop_
_entity.id
_entity.type
_entity.pdbx_description
1 polymer ?
#
loop_
_entity_poly.entity_id
_entity_poly.type
_entity_poly.pdbx_seq_one_letter_code
_entity_poly.pdbx_strand_id
1 'polypeptide(L)'
;GPKGSGALYIRSGINVAPLAYGGGQERNWRPGTENLPGIVGLGKAAEIARYEMEKRASHLGRLGQNLIQRVLDEIPQSYLTGHPQHRIPGHA
;
A
#
# COMPACT_ATOMS: atom_id res chain seq x y z
N GLY A 1 6.08 -5.30 3.60
CA GLY A 1 7.53 -5.43 3.33
C GLY A 1 8.33 -4.85 4.48
N PRO A 2 9.67 -4.88 4.40
CA PRO A 2 10.55 -4.30 5.41
C PRO A 2 10.37 -2.77 5.50
N LYS A 3 10.53 -2.21 6.70
CA LYS A 3 10.50 -0.76 6.93
C LYS A 3 11.69 -0.09 6.24
N GLY A 4 11.52 1.14 5.78
CA GLY A 4 12.59 1.91 5.12
C GLY A 4 12.89 1.48 3.67
N SER A 5 12.00 0.70 3.06
CA SER A 5 12.07 0.32 1.64
C SER A 5 10.74 0.61 0.95
N GLY A 6 10.79 1.30 -0.18
CA GLY A 6 9.65 1.64 -1.01
C GLY A 6 10.10 1.76 -2.46
N ALA A 7 9.16 1.98 -3.36
CA ALA A 7 9.43 2.15 -4.78
C ALA A 7 8.55 3.24 -5.38
N LEU A 8 9.05 3.89 -6.43
CA LEU A 8 8.32 4.85 -7.24
C LEU A 8 8.21 4.31 -8.67
N TYR A 9 6.99 4.15 -9.17
CA TYR A 9 6.76 3.82 -10.58
C TYR A 9 6.72 5.11 -11.41
N ILE A 10 7.61 5.21 -12.40
CA ILE A 10 7.65 6.31 -13.35
C ILE A 10 7.33 5.75 -14.74
N ARG A 11 6.25 6.25 -15.35
CA ARG A 11 5.87 5.90 -16.72
C ARG A 11 6.98 6.36 -17.68
N SER A 12 7.32 5.52 -18.68
CA SER A 12 8.26 5.88 -19.74
C SER A 12 7.90 7.20 -20.41
N GLY A 13 8.91 8.03 -20.68
CA GLY A 13 8.75 9.36 -21.27
C GLY A 13 8.52 10.49 -20.25
N ILE A 14 8.36 10.18 -18.97
CA ILE A 14 8.30 11.19 -17.91
C ILE A 14 9.70 11.42 -17.35
N ASN A 15 10.15 12.67 -17.38
CA ASN A 15 11.37 13.10 -16.70
C ASN A 15 11.03 13.61 -15.31
N VAL A 16 11.79 13.17 -14.30
CA VAL A 16 11.58 13.53 -12.90
C VAL A 16 12.87 14.13 -12.37
N ALA A 17 12.78 15.32 -11.76
CA ALA A 17 13.93 15.95 -11.13
C ALA A 17 14.28 15.21 -9.83
N PRO A 18 15.56 14.88 -9.59
CA PRO A 18 15.97 14.22 -8.35
C PRO A 18 15.80 15.20 -7.16
N LEU A 19 15.35 14.67 -6.02
CA LEU A 19 15.23 15.47 -4.79
C LEU A 19 16.57 15.65 -4.06
N ALA A 20 17.53 14.78 -4.35
CA ALA A 20 18.87 14.81 -3.79
C ALA A 20 19.88 14.53 -4.91
N TYR A 21 21.08 15.08 -4.78
CA TYR A 21 22.16 14.93 -5.74
C TYR A 21 23.30 14.11 -5.14
N GLY A 22 23.96 13.30 -5.95
CA GLY A 22 25.00 12.36 -5.50
C GLY A 22 25.39 11.39 -6.61
N GLY A 23 25.62 10.13 -6.25
CA GLY A 23 25.90 9.07 -7.22
C GLY A 23 24.74 8.79 -8.18
N GLY A 24 25.01 8.02 -9.24
CA GLY A 24 24.06 7.71 -10.31
C GLY A 24 23.13 6.51 -10.06
N GLN A 25 22.91 6.13 -8.80
CA GLN A 25 21.98 5.05 -8.45
C GLN A 25 20.55 5.35 -8.94
N GLU A 26 19.73 4.30 -9.07
CA GLU A 26 18.32 4.43 -9.47
C GLU A 26 18.13 5.30 -10.74
N ARG A 27 18.99 5.11 -11.75
CA ARG A 27 18.98 5.87 -13.03
C ARG A 27 19.18 7.38 -12.86
N ASN A 28 19.97 7.79 -11.87
CA ASN A 28 20.18 9.19 -11.45
C ASN A 28 18.94 9.86 -10.82
N TRP A 29 17.89 9.11 -10.50
CA TRP A 29 16.68 9.69 -9.88
C TRP A 29 16.77 9.76 -8.36
N ARG A 30 17.50 8.84 -7.73
CA ARG A 30 17.64 8.79 -6.28
C ARG A 30 19.05 8.31 -5.90
N PRO A 31 19.95 9.22 -5.48
CA PRO A 31 21.30 8.83 -5.11
C PRO A 31 21.32 8.05 -3.79
N GLY A 32 22.45 7.37 -3.57
CA GLY A 32 22.75 6.63 -2.34
C GLY A 32 22.74 5.11 -2.56
N THR A 33 23.64 4.41 -1.85
CA THR A 33 23.79 2.96 -1.96
C THR A 33 22.46 2.25 -1.72
N GLU A 34 22.12 1.33 -2.61
CA GLU A 34 20.87 0.60 -2.58
C GLU A 34 20.79 -0.28 -1.33
N ASN A 35 19.65 -0.23 -0.64
CA ASN A 35 19.36 -1.14 0.46
C ASN A 35 18.94 -2.50 -0.12
N LEU A 36 19.90 -3.30 -0.59
CA LEU A 36 19.64 -4.58 -1.26
C LEU A 36 18.76 -5.54 -0.44
N PRO A 37 18.99 -5.77 0.88
CA PRO A 37 18.10 -6.62 1.68
C PRO A 37 16.67 -6.06 1.74
N GLY A 38 16.54 -4.74 1.87
CA GLY A 38 15.26 -4.05 1.88
C GLY A 38 14.50 -4.20 0.56
N ILE A 39 15.19 -4.04 -0.57
CA ILE A 39 14.65 -4.19 -1.92
C ILE A 39 14.18 -5.63 -2.16
N VAL A 40 15.00 -6.63 -1.80
CA VAL A 40 14.63 -8.05 -1.91
C VAL A 40 13.38 -8.36 -1.07
N GLY A 41 13.34 -7.88 0.18
CA GLY A 41 12.19 -8.05 1.05
C GLY A 41 10.92 -7.35 0.54
N LEU A 42 11.06 -6.18 -0.06
CA LEU A 42 9.95 -5.48 -0.72
C LEU A 42 9.44 -6.29 -1.91
N GLY A 43 10.33 -6.78 -2.77
CA GLY A 43 9.99 -7.62 -3.92
C GLY A 43 9.25 -8.88 -3.51
N LYS A 44 9.74 -9.60 -2.50
CA LYS A 44 9.07 -10.81 -2.00
C LYS A 44 7.70 -10.51 -1.39
N ALA A 45 7.59 -9.42 -0.62
CA ALA A 45 6.31 -8.99 -0.06
C ALA A 45 5.29 -8.64 -1.16
N ALA A 46 5.72 -7.97 -2.24
CA ALA A 46 4.86 -7.66 -3.39
C ALA A 46 4.41 -8.93 -4.13
N GLU A 47 5.31 -9.90 -4.29
CA GLU A 47 5.01 -11.20 -4.90
C GLU A 47 3.93 -11.96 -4.11
N ILE A 48 4.10 -12.09 -2.79
CA ILE A 48 3.11 -12.72 -1.90
C ILE A 48 1.79 -11.95 -1.94
N ALA A 49 1.86 -10.62 -1.87
CA ALA A 49 0.67 -9.77 -1.91
C ALA A 49 -0.13 -10.00 -3.18
N ARG A 50 0.51 -10.14 -4.34
CA ARG A 50 -0.16 -10.44 -5.62
C ARG A 50 -0.99 -11.72 -5.54
N TYR A 51 -0.47 -12.79 -4.94
CA TYR A 51 -1.19 -14.07 -4.85
C TYR A 51 -2.29 -14.07 -3.80
N GLU A 52 -2.11 -13.33 -2.70
CA GLU A 52 -3.06 -13.33 -1.58
C GLU A 52 -4.10 -12.20 -1.66
N MET A 53 -3.95 -11.25 -2.60
CA MET A 53 -4.72 -10.01 -2.65
C MET A 53 -6.23 -10.24 -2.64
N GLU A 54 -6.74 -11.04 -3.57
CA GLU A 54 -8.18 -11.28 -3.71
C GLU A 54 -8.76 -12.00 -2.49
N LYS A 55 -8.07 -13.03 -2.01
CA LYS A 55 -8.48 -13.79 -0.81
C LYS A 55 -8.52 -12.89 0.42
N ARG A 56 -7.48 -12.07 0.62
CA ARG A 56 -7.42 -11.09 1.72
C ARG A 56 -8.51 -10.03 1.59
N ALA A 57 -8.73 -9.51 0.39
CA ALA A 57 -9.77 -8.52 0.12
C ALA A 57 -11.15 -9.06 0.49
N SER A 58 -11.50 -10.27 0.06
CA SER A 58 -12.78 -10.91 0.40
C SER A 58 -12.92 -11.12 1.92
N HIS A 59 -11.87 -11.67 2.56
CA HIS A 59 -11.90 -11.95 3.99
C HIS A 59 -12.04 -10.68 4.83
N LEU A 60 -11.19 -9.67 4.58
CA LEU A 60 -11.22 -8.40 5.29
C LEU A 60 -12.52 -7.64 5.01
N GLY A 61 -13.01 -7.65 3.76
CA GLY A 61 -14.27 -7.00 3.40
C GLY A 61 -15.46 -7.57 4.18
N ARG A 62 -15.52 -8.89 4.37
CA ARG A 62 -16.55 -9.52 5.19
C ARG A 62 -16.46 -9.10 6.67
N LEU A 63 -15.24 -9.07 7.23
CA LEU A 63 -15.02 -8.64 8.60
C LEU A 63 -15.40 -7.16 8.79
N GLY A 64 -14.96 -6.30 7.87
CA GLY A 64 -15.27 -4.87 7.88
C GLY A 64 -16.77 -4.63 7.79
N GLN A 65 -17.47 -5.28 6.86
CA GLN A 65 -18.92 -5.12 6.72
C GLN A 65 -19.67 -5.56 7.99
N ASN A 66 -19.25 -6.66 8.61
CA ASN A 66 -19.84 -7.10 9.87
C ASN A 66 -19.59 -6.10 11.00
N LEU A 67 -18.36 -5.58 11.12
CA LEU A 67 -18.01 -4.58 12.12
C LEU A 67 -18.86 -3.31 11.98
N ILE A 68 -18.97 -2.79 10.76
CA ILE A 68 -19.71 -1.56 10.46
C ILE A 68 -21.19 -1.74 10.77
N GLN A 69 -21.79 -2.84 10.30
CA GLN A 69 -23.21 -3.08 10.52
C GLN A 69 -23.52 -3.09 12.01
N ARG A 70 -22.74 -3.82 12.79
CA ARG A 70 -22.92 -3.90 14.24
C ARG A 70 -22.69 -2.57 14.95
N VAL A 71 -21.66 -1.82 14.57
CA VAL A 71 -21.40 -0.49 15.16
C VAL A 71 -22.56 0.45 14.90
N LEU A 72 -23.07 0.51 13.66
CA LEU A 72 -24.19 1.39 13.30
C LEU A 72 -25.51 0.97 13.95
N ASP A 73 -25.73 -0.32 14.15
CA ASP A 73 -26.95 -0.85 14.77
C ASP A 73 -26.93 -0.72 16.30
N GLU A 74 -25.77 -0.93 16.94
CA GLU A 74 -25.63 -1.03 18.39
C GLU A 74 -25.21 0.30 19.07
N ILE A 75 -24.53 1.20 18.36
CA ILE A 75 -23.97 2.45 18.93
C ILE A 75 -24.72 3.68 18.43
N PRO A 76 -25.51 4.35 19.29
CA PRO A 76 -26.20 5.59 18.94
C PRO A 76 -25.23 6.68 18.49
N GLN A 77 -25.65 7.49 17.52
CA GLN A 77 -24.88 8.62 16.99
C GLN A 77 -23.50 8.23 16.38
N SER A 78 -23.36 6.97 15.97
CA SER A 78 -22.21 6.54 15.16
C SER A 78 -22.47 6.77 13.67
N TYR A 79 -21.39 7.02 12.92
CA TYR A 79 -21.46 7.28 11.48
C TYR A 79 -20.28 6.62 10.78
N LEU A 80 -20.53 6.05 9.60
CA LEU A 80 -19.48 5.53 8.75
C LEU A 80 -18.78 6.67 7.99
N THR A 81 -17.45 6.69 8.00
CA THR A 81 -16.65 7.64 7.21
C THR A 81 -16.24 7.03 5.86
N GLY A 82 -16.47 7.76 4.78
CA GLY A 82 -16.14 7.35 3.40
C GLY A 82 -17.26 6.59 2.70
N HIS A 83 -16.99 6.11 1.47
CA HIS A 83 -18.01 5.46 0.65
C HIS A 83 -18.35 4.05 1.19
N PRO A 84 -19.64 3.66 1.32
CA PRO A 84 -20.03 2.35 1.87
C PRO A 84 -19.51 1.14 1.08
N GLN A 85 -19.34 1.29 -0.24
CA GLN A 85 -19.01 0.19 -1.16
C GLN A 85 -17.66 0.36 -1.88
N HIS A 86 -17.15 1.59 -1.99
CA HIS A 86 -15.97 1.91 -2.81
C HIS A 86 -14.84 2.34 -1.88
N ARG A 87 -14.28 1.35 -1.18
CA ARG A 87 -13.27 1.54 -0.15
C ARG A 87 -12.34 0.34 -0.11
N ILE A 88 -11.21 0.50 0.56
CA ILE A 88 -10.29 -0.61 0.78
C ILE A 88 -10.92 -1.65 1.72
N PRO A 89 -10.73 -2.96 1.49
CA PRO A 89 -11.43 -4.02 2.23
C PRO A 89 -11.20 -4.06 3.75
N GLY A 90 -10.23 -3.32 4.29
CA GLY A 90 -9.93 -3.26 5.73
C GLY A 90 -10.33 -1.95 6.42
N HIS A 91 -11.03 -1.05 5.74
CA HIS A 91 -11.46 0.24 6.31
C HIS A 91 -12.92 0.16 6.78
N ALA A 92 -13.13 0.33 8.08
CA ALA A 92 -14.42 0.27 8.76
C ALA A 92 -14.59 1.50 9.65
#